data_AF-A0A9P4TBB9-F1
#
_entry.id   AF-A0A9P4TBB9-F1
#
_cell.length_a   1.000
_cell.length_b   1.000
_cell.length_c   1.000
_cell.angle_alpha   90.00
_cell.angle_beta   90.00
_cell.angle_gamma   90.00
#
_symmetry.space_group_name_H-M   'P 1'
#
loop_
_entity.id
_entity.type
_entity.pdbx_description
1 polymer ?
#
loop_
_entity_poly.entity_id
_entity_poly.type
_entity_poly.pdbx_seq_one_letter_code
_entity_poly.pdbx_strand_id
1 'polypeptide(L)'
;MAEGGFNRVFEILMKDSTTIIARLPYPSTFPRRLAVASEAATIDFIRAHGIPTPKILAYATGEKSVGSECILMEKLSGQPIGDACEPWEGLSTTLQYDLVKVEKKWAEIVSPKQDGTAPECPITLTQQEADDIHALEESHRDADGDVENINGFLGVASDGWTTNENFETAKSKAAYIRERALTSADDDPWLREMSERHWPFDDYDEAE
;
A
#
# COMPACT_ATOMS: atom_id res chain seq x y z
N MET A 1 -7.37 7.40 -1.66
CA MET A 1 -7.36 8.63 -2.49
C MET A 1 -5.92 9.12 -2.56
N ALA A 2 -5.25 8.96 -3.69
CA ALA A 2 -3.88 9.46 -3.84
C ALA A 2 -3.91 10.88 -4.39
N GLU A 3 -3.55 11.86 -3.54
CA GLU A 3 -3.23 13.21 -3.99
C GLU A 3 -1.88 13.14 -4.73
N GLY A 4 -1.92 13.03 -6.06
CA GLY A 4 -0.69 13.07 -6.86
C GLY A 4 -0.01 14.44 -6.77
N GLY A 5 1.30 14.52 -6.99
CA GLY A 5 2.10 15.74 -6.80
C GLY A 5 1.73 16.97 -7.64
N PHE A 6 0.73 16.88 -8.52
CA PHE A 6 0.34 17.92 -9.47
C PHE A 6 -1.10 18.44 -9.30
N ASN A 7 -1.92 17.77 -8.49
CA ASN A 7 -3.32 18.13 -8.30
C ASN A 7 -3.75 17.96 -6.85
N ARG A 8 -4.52 18.91 -6.34
CA ARG A 8 -5.34 18.71 -5.16
C ARG A 8 -6.68 18.12 -5.56
N VAL A 9 -7.12 17.07 -4.86
CA VAL A 9 -8.33 16.32 -5.20
C VAL A 9 -9.30 16.36 -4.03
N PHE A 10 -10.53 16.80 -4.29
CA PHE A 10 -11.61 16.84 -3.31
C PHE A 10 -12.72 15.89 -3.70
N GLU A 11 -13.23 15.16 -2.71
CA GLU A 11 -14.50 14.46 -2.81
C GLU A 11 -15.63 15.38 -2.34
N ILE A 12 -16.67 15.54 -3.17
CA ILE A 12 -17.80 16.41 -2.88
C ILE A 12 -19.07 15.56 -2.82
N LEU A 13 -19.68 15.50 -1.65
CA LEU A 13 -21.00 14.91 -1.45
C LEU A 13 -22.09 15.94 -1.76
N MET A 14 -22.91 15.62 -2.75
CA MET A 14 -24.03 16.43 -3.19
C MET A 14 -25.27 16.17 -2.31
N LYS A 15 -26.23 17.09 -2.35
CA LYS A 15 -27.46 16.99 -1.54
C LYS A 15 -28.35 15.79 -1.88
N ASP A 16 -28.24 15.30 -3.11
CA ASP A 16 -28.92 14.09 -3.60
C ASP A 16 -28.15 12.80 -3.27
N SER A 17 -27.15 12.89 -2.38
CA SER A 17 -26.27 11.80 -1.99
C SER A 17 -25.38 11.26 -3.12
N THR A 18 -25.31 11.95 -4.26
CA THR A 18 -24.30 11.64 -5.29
C THR A 18 -22.94 12.20 -4.88
N THR A 19 -21.88 11.51 -5.27
CA THR A 19 -20.51 11.93 -4.99
C THR A 19 -19.79 12.26 -6.29
N ILE A 20 -19.15 13.42 -6.31
CA ILE A 20 -18.30 13.86 -7.43
C ILE A 20 -16.88 14.13 -6.93
N ILE A 21 -15.94 14.15 -7.87
CA ILE A 21 -14.55 14.52 -7.62
C ILE A 21 -14.28 15.89 -8.25
N ALA A 22 -13.64 16.78 -7.49
CA ALA A 22 -13.07 18.02 -7.99
C ALA A 22 -11.55 17.93 -7.98
N ARG A 23 -10.92 18.06 -9.15
CA ARG A 23 -9.46 18.12 -9.31
C ARG A 23 -9.04 19.54 -9.61
N LEU A 24 -8.09 20.04 -8.84
CA LEU A 24 -7.54 21.38 -8.96
C LEU A 24 -6.03 21.26 -9.14
N PRO A 25 -5.47 21.72 -10.28
CA PRO A 25 -4.04 21.71 -10.47
C PRO A 25 -3.35 22.62 -9.46
N TYR A 26 -2.16 22.25 -9.03
CA TYR A 26 -1.32 23.12 -8.24
C TYR A 26 -0.88 24.36 -9.05
N PRO A 27 -0.61 25.51 -8.40
CA PRO A 27 -0.13 26.71 -9.11
C PRO A 27 1.17 26.50 -9.91
N SER A 28 1.93 25.46 -9.57
CA SER A 28 3.16 25.01 -10.24
C SER A 28 2.88 24.14 -11.48
N THR A 29 1.64 23.71 -11.73
CA THR A 29 1.30 22.90 -12.89
C THR A 29 1.30 23.77 -14.14
N PHE A 30 2.25 23.49 -15.04
CA PHE A 30 2.40 24.15 -16.33
C PHE A 30 2.19 23.16 -17.47
N PRO A 31 1.75 23.61 -18.66
CA PRO A 31 1.29 24.97 -18.96
C PRO A 31 -0.11 25.27 -18.41
N ARG A 32 -0.27 26.44 -17.76
CA ARG A 32 -1.57 26.91 -17.24
C ARG A 32 -2.61 26.97 -18.36
N ARG A 33 -3.89 26.69 -18.05
CA ARG A 33 -5.04 26.63 -18.99
C ARG A 33 -5.07 25.44 -19.93
N LEU A 34 -3.93 25.07 -20.47
CA LEU A 34 -3.85 23.92 -21.39
C LEU A 34 -3.89 22.61 -20.63
N ALA A 35 -3.29 22.52 -19.43
CA ALA A 35 -3.30 21.29 -18.63
C ALA A 35 -4.73 20.77 -18.38
N VAL A 36 -5.61 21.60 -17.80
CA VAL A 36 -7.00 21.22 -17.50
C VAL A 36 -7.81 20.88 -18.76
N ALA A 37 -7.71 21.70 -19.81
CA ALA A 37 -8.42 21.45 -21.06
C ALA A 37 -7.94 20.15 -21.74
N SER A 38 -6.63 19.92 -21.75
CA SER A 38 -6.03 18.72 -22.35
C SER A 38 -6.38 17.45 -21.56
N GLU A 39 -6.40 17.51 -20.23
CA GLU A 39 -6.80 16.38 -19.37
C GLU A 39 -8.27 16.03 -19.59
N ALA A 40 -9.17 17.03 -19.54
CA ALA A 40 -10.60 16.81 -19.80
C ALA A 40 -10.85 16.21 -21.19
N ALA A 41 -10.21 16.76 -22.23
CA ALA A 41 -10.33 16.27 -23.59
C ALA A 41 -9.78 14.84 -23.76
N THR A 42 -8.67 14.51 -23.09
CA THR A 42 -8.07 13.18 -23.13
C THR A 42 -8.96 12.15 -22.43
N ILE A 43 -9.53 12.50 -21.28
CA ILE A 43 -10.47 11.62 -20.56
C ILE A 43 -11.68 11.32 -21.44
N ASP A 44 -12.32 12.35 -22.02
CA ASP A 44 -13.47 12.17 -22.90
C ASP A 44 -13.11 11.35 -24.15
N PHE A 45 -11.94 11.59 -24.75
CA PHE A 45 -11.45 10.82 -25.90
C PHE A 45 -11.28 9.34 -25.56
N ILE A 46 -10.59 9.02 -24.47
CA ILE A 46 -10.35 7.64 -24.01
C ILE A 46 -11.68 6.94 -23.70
N ARG A 47 -12.62 7.64 -23.06
CA ARG A 47 -13.97 7.14 -22.80
C ARG A 47 -14.70 6.76 -24.08
N ALA A 48 -14.62 7.61 -25.11
CA ALA A 48 -15.24 7.36 -26.41
C ALA A 48 -14.68 6.11 -27.11
N HIS A 49 -13.47 5.67 -26.74
CA HIS A 49 -12.83 4.45 -27.24
C HIS A 49 -13.08 3.22 -26.35
N GLY A 50 -14.03 3.30 -25.43
CA GLY A 50 -14.49 2.14 -24.64
C GLY A 50 -13.65 1.84 -23.40
N ILE A 51 -12.69 2.69 -23.05
CA ILE A 51 -11.92 2.55 -21.82
C ILE A 51 -12.70 3.19 -20.66
N PRO A 52 -13.00 2.45 -19.57
CA PRO A 52 -13.73 2.98 -18.43
C PRO A 52 -12.95 4.11 -17.75
N THR A 53 -13.45 5.34 -17.88
CA THR A 53 -12.88 6.55 -17.28
C THR A 53 -13.97 7.41 -16.65
N PRO A 54 -13.65 8.28 -15.67
CA PRO A 54 -14.61 9.16 -15.04
C PRO A 54 -15.32 10.05 -16.07
N LYS A 55 -16.61 10.34 -15.89
CA LYS A 55 -17.30 11.30 -16.77
C LYS A 55 -16.92 12.70 -16.37
N ILE A 56 -16.50 13.53 -17.33
CA ILE A 56 -16.34 14.96 -17.08
C ILE A 56 -17.74 15.59 -16.99
N LEU A 57 -18.03 16.21 -15.84
CA LEU A 57 -19.28 16.91 -15.57
C LEU A 57 -19.16 18.39 -15.96
N ALA A 58 -18.02 18.99 -15.62
CA ALA A 58 -17.67 20.36 -16.01
C ALA A 58 -16.17 20.57 -15.86
N TYR A 59 -15.60 21.53 -16.56
CA TYR A 59 -14.25 22.02 -16.30
C TYR A 59 -14.19 23.54 -16.48
N ALA A 60 -13.26 24.18 -15.79
CA ALA A 60 -13.01 25.61 -15.89
C ALA A 60 -11.55 25.85 -16.24
N THR A 61 -11.31 26.56 -17.34
CA THR A 61 -10.01 27.09 -17.73
C THR A 61 -9.91 28.55 -17.28
N GLY A 62 -8.78 28.92 -16.66
CA GLY A 62 -8.53 30.24 -16.09
C GLY A 62 -9.11 30.49 -14.69
N GLU A 63 -8.74 31.63 -14.11
CA GLU A 63 -9.21 32.07 -12.79
C GLU A 63 -10.64 32.60 -12.88
N LYS A 64 -11.62 31.73 -12.58
CA LYS A 64 -13.00 32.15 -12.26
C LYS A 64 -13.13 32.39 -10.75
N SER A 65 -14.35 32.45 -10.23
CA SER A 65 -14.70 32.77 -8.84
C SER A 65 -13.99 31.94 -7.75
N VAL A 66 -13.41 30.79 -8.09
CA VAL A 66 -12.70 29.88 -7.17
C VAL A 66 -11.18 30.11 -7.18
N GLY A 67 -10.67 31.05 -7.99
CA GLY A 67 -9.25 31.42 -8.03
C GLY A 67 -8.31 30.35 -8.60
N SER A 68 -8.85 29.26 -9.15
CA SER A 68 -8.09 28.20 -9.79
C SER A 68 -8.90 27.52 -10.89
N GLU A 69 -8.17 26.84 -11.76
CA GLU A 69 -8.73 25.93 -12.76
C GLU A 69 -9.27 24.68 -12.06
N CYS A 70 -10.25 24.02 -12.65
CA CYS A 70 -10.78 22.80 -12.05
C CYS A 70 -11.42 21.87 -13.08
N ILE A 71 -11.44 20.59 -12.73
CA ILE A 71 -12.23 19.56 -13.39
C ILE A 71 -13.17 18.96 -12.35
N LEU A 72 -14.47 18.97 -12.65
CA LEU A 72 -15.51 18.26 -11.92
C LEU A 72 -15.85 16.99 -12.70
N MET A 73 -15.77 15.84 -12.04
CA MET A 73 -16.00 14.54 -12.67
C MET A 73 -16.73 13.58 -11.74
N GLU A 74 -17.33 12.54 -12.30
CA GLU A 74 -17.92 11.45 -11.51
C GLU A 74 -16.85 10.74 -10.65
N LYS A 75 -17.23 10.31 -9.44
CA LYS A 75 -16.42 9.35 -8.68
C LYS A 75 -16.63 7.96 -9.26
N LEU A 76 -15.55 7.30 -9.67
CA LEU A 76 -15.62 5.89 -10.07
C LEU A 76 -15.77 5.01 -8.83
N SER A 77 -16.61 4.00 -8.94
CA SER A 77 -16.71 2.93 -7.94
C SER A 77 -15.51 2.00 -8.06
N GLY A 78 -14.73 1.86 -6.99
CA GLY A 78 -13.58 0.98 -6.94
C GLY A 78 -12.57 1.46 -5.91
N GLN A 79 -11.55 0.64 -5.67
CA GLN A 79 -10.39 1.01 -4.87
C GLN A 79 -9.18 1.17 -5.82
N PRO A 80 -8.31 2.16 -5.58
CA PRO A 80 -7.02 2.23 -6.26
C PRO A 80 -6.27 0.91 -6.13
N ILE A 81 -5.51 0.54 -7.16
CA ILE A 81 -4.78 -0.74 -7.14
C ILE A 81 -3.76 -0.79 -6.00
N GLY A 82 -3.14 0.35 -5.62
CA GLY A 82 -2.26 0.43 -4.45
C GLY A 82 -3.01 0.01 -3.17
N ASP A 83 -4.12 0.69 -2.86
CA ASP A 83 -4.97 0.36 -1.71
C ASP A 83 -5.52 -1.09 -1.77
N ALA A 84 -5.80 -1.62 -2.97
CA ALA A 84 -6.25 -3.00 -3.15
C ALA A 84 -5.12 -4.04 -3.03
N CYS A 85 -3.88 -3.62 -3.25
CA CYS A 85 -2.66 -4.42 -3.13
C CYS A 85 -2.00 -4.29 -1.77
N GLU A 86 -2.35 -3.29 -0.95
CA GLU A 86 -1.86 -3.11 0.43
C GLU A 86 -1.94 -4.40 1.27
N PRO A 87 -3.04 -5.20 1.23
CA PRO A 87 -3.08 -6.47 1.97
C PRO A 87 -2.12 -7.55 1.44
N TRP A 88 -1.54 -7.34 0.27
CA TRP A 88 -0.77 -8.32 -0.52
C TRP A 88 0.60 -7.77 -0.95
N GLU A 89 1.11 -6.70 -0.32
CA GLU A 89 2.39 -6.07 -0.71
C GLU A 89 3.54 -7.09 -0.60
N GLY A 90 3.80 -7.77 -1.72
CA GLY A 90 4.92 -8.69 -1.89
C GLY A 90 4.72 -10.11 -1.35
N LEU A 91 3.72 -10.39 -0.50
CA LEU A 91 3.58 -11.69 0.16
C LEU A 91 2.13 -12.20 0.17
N SER A 92 1.91 -13.43 -0.30
CA SER A 92 0.61 -14.13 -0.22
C SER A 92 0.50 -15.08 0.98
N THR A 93 1.52 -15.14 1.84
CA THR A 93 1.59 -16.11 2.95
C THR A 93 0.41 -15.96 3.91
N THR A 94 0.04 -14.73 4.26
CA THR A 94 -1.10 -14.48 5.15
C THR A 94 -2.43 -14.92 4.52
N LEU A 95 -2.61 -14.72 3.19
CA LEU A 95 -3.75 -15.30 2.46
C LEU A 95 -3.76 -16.81 2.58
N GLN A 96 -2.64 -17.43 2.24
CA GLN A 96 -2.50 -18.88 2.21
C GLN A 96 -2.78 -19.46 3.59
N TYR A 97 -2.30 -18.81 4.65
CA TYR A 97 -2.55 -19.20 6.03
C TYR A 97 -4.03 -19.08 6.40
N ASP A 98 -4.71 -18.02 5.96
CA ASP A 98 -6.16 -17.88 6.16
C ASP A 98 -6.96 -18.91 5.36
N LEU A 99 -6.53 -19.27 4.14
CA LEU A 99 -7.14 -20.36 3.37
C LEU A 99 -6.97 -21.72 4.07
N VAL A 100 -5.82 -21.98 4.70
CA VAL A 100 -5.61 -23.18 5.55
C VAL A 100 -6.60 -23.20 6.72
N LYS A 101 -6.81 -22.06 7.38
CA LYS A 101 -7.81 -21.97 8.48
C LYS A 101 -9.23 -22.22 7.96
N VAL A 102 -9.57 -21.67 6.80
CA VAL A 102 -10.89 -21.84 6.17
C VAL A 102 -11.13 -23.31 5.81
N GLU A 103 -10.15 -23.99 5.23
CA GLU A 103 -10.25 -25.42 4.93
C GLU A 103 -10.47 -26.23 6.22
N LYS A 104 -9.63 -26.03 7.24
CA LYS A 104 -9.73 -26.74 8.53
C LYS A 104 -11.03 -26.48 9.28
N LYS A 105 -11.62 -25.28 9.13
CA LYS A 105 -12.86 -24.86 9.80
C LYS A 105 -14.06 -24.82 8.86
N TRP A 106 -13.98 -25.44 7.69
CA TRP A 106 -15.02 -25.33 6.67
C TRP A 106 -16.41 -25.73 7.19
N ALA A 107 -16.46 -26.78 8.01
CA ALA A 107 -17.70 -27.26 8.64
C ALA A 107 -18.33 -26.25 9.62
N GLU A 108 -17.56 -25.33 10.20
CA GLU A 108 -18.06 -24.26 11.07
C GLU A 108 -18.54 -23.04 10.28
N ILE A 109 -17.95 -22.82 9.09
CA ILE A 109 -18.20 -21.63 8.25
C ILE A 109 -19.46 -21.83 7.40
N VAL A 110 -19.73 -23.06 6.96
CA VAL A 110 -20.75 -23.35 5.97
C VAL A 110 -22.07 -23.77 6.62
N SER A 111 -23.15 -23.12 6.18
CA SER A 111 -24.51 -23.57 6.48
C SER A 111 -24.91 -24.77 5.60
N PRO A 112 -25.59 -25.77 6.16
CA PRO A 112 -26.10 -26.89 5.38
C PRO A 112 -27.10 -26.40 4.31
N LYS A 113 -27.12 -27.08 3.17
CA LYS A 113 -28.11 -26.83 2.11
C LYS A 113 -29.53 -27.17 2.60
N GLN A 114 -30.55 -26.76 1.85
CA GLN A 114 -31.97 -27.02 2.19
C GLN A 114 -32.28 -28.52 2.33
N ASP A 115 -31.49 -29.33 1.65
CA ASP A 115 -31.46 -30.79 1.59
C ASP A 115 -30.61 -31.44 2.70
N GLY A 116 -30.11 -30.65 3.65
CA GLY A 116 -29.39 -31.11 4.86
C GLY A 116 -27.93 -31.50 4.64
N THR A 117 -27.44 -31.45 3.40
CA THR A 117 -26.05 -31.75 3.05
C THR A 117 -25.17 -30.50 3.17
N ALA A 118 -24.00 -30.62 3.81
CA ALA A 118 -23.00 -29.57 3.80
C ALA A 118 -22.16 -29.68 2.51
N PRO A 119 -21.96 -28.59 1.75
CA PRO A 119 -21.05 -28.63 0.60
C PRO A 119 -19.62 -28.90 1.06
N GLU A 120 -18.89 -29.70 0.29
CA GLU A 120 -17.45 -29.94 0.50
C GLU A 120 -16.65 -28.65 0.31
N CYS A 121 -15.48 -28.58 0.95
CA CYS A 121 -14.60 -27.42 0.82
C CYS A 121 -14.09 -27.34 -0.62
N PRO A 122 -14.21 -26.20 -1.31
CA PRO A 122 -13.68 -26.03 -2.66
C PRO A 122 -12.15 -25.99 -2.71
N ILE A 123 -11.51 -25.87 -1.55
CA ILE A 123 -10.06 -25.84 -1.38
C ILE A 123 -9.67 -27.16 -0.71
N THR A 124 -8.59 -27.77 -1.20
CA THR A 124 -8.02 -28.97 -0.60
C THR A 124 -6.52 -28.78 -0.54
N LEU A 125 -5.98 -28.76 0.67
CA LEU A 125 -4.56 -28.60 0.93
C LEU A 125 -4.05 -29.89 1.55
N THR A 126 -2.85 -30.29 1.16
CA THR A 126 -2.18 -31.39 1.84
C THR A 126 -1.72 -30.93 3.22
N GLN A 127 -1.56 -31.88 4.14
CA GLN A 127 -1.04 -31.58 5.48
C GLN A 127 0.35 -30.92 5.39
N GLN A 128 1.20 -31.36 4.46
CA GLN A 128 2.52 -30.78 4.24
C GLN A 128 2.43 -29.32 3.79
N GLU A 129 1.57 -29.00 2.81
CA GLU A 129 1.39 -27.61 2.38
C GLU A 129 0.89 -26.72 3.53
N ALA A 130 -0.07 -27.22 4.32
CA ALA A 130 -0.58 -26.49 5.47
C ALA A 130 0.49 -26.23 6.54
N ASP A 131 1.38 -27.20 6.77
CA ASP A 131 2.48 -27.09 7.74
C ASP A 131 3.57 -26.12 7.24
N ASP A 132 3.93 -26.18 5.95
CA ASP A 132 4.89 -25.27 5.33
C ASP A 132 4.38 -23.81 5.36
N ILE A 133 3.10 -23.60 5.03
CA ILE A 133 2.46 -22.27 5.09
C ILE A 133 2.44 -21.75 6.54
N HIS A 134 2.12 -22.60 7.52
CA HIS A 134 2.13 -22.21 8.93
C HIS A 134 3.53 -21.82 9.40
N ALA A 135 4.55 -22.59 9.03
CA ALA A 135 5.94 -22.31 9.40
C ALA A 135 6.43 -20.99 8.78
N LEU A 136 6.08 -20.72 7.52
CA LEU A 136 6.44 -19.47 6.86
C LEU A 136 5.75 -18.26 7.50
N GLU A 137 4.46 -18.37 7.81
CA GLU A 137 3.70 -17.32 8.52
C GLU A 137 4.26 -17.05 9.92
N GLU A 138 4.69 -18.09 10.64
CA GLU A 138 5.36 -17.94 11.94
C GLU A 138 6.71 -17.23 11.80
N SER A 139 7.52 -17.61 10.81
CA SER A 139 8.77 -16.94 10.52
C SER A 139 8.58 -15.46 10.14
N HIS A 140 7.54 -15.11 9.38
CA HIS A 140 7.23 -13.72 9.06
C HIS A 140 6.80 -12.95 10.31
N ARG A 141 5.92 -13.52 11.14
CA ARG A 141 5.47 -12.89 12.38
C ARG A 141 6.63 -12.61 13.34
N ASP A 142 7.58 -13.54 13.44
CA ASP A 142 8.78 -13.35 14.25
C ASP A 142 9.64 -12.20 13.70
N ALA A 143 9.86 -12.17 12.39
CA ALA A 143 10.60 -11.09 11.74
C ALA A 143 9.91 -9.71 11.88
N ASP A 144 8.59 -9.64 11.72
CA ASP A 144 7.80 -8.42 11.92
C ASP A 144 7.92 -7.93 13.38
N GLY A 145 7.83 -8.86 14.34
CA GLY A 145 8.03 -8.56 15.76
C GLY A 145 9.44 -8.04 16.06
N ASP A 146 10.47 -8.60 15.44
CA ASP A 146 11.85 -8.11 15.56
C ASP A 146 12.00 -6.70 14.99
N VAL A 147 11.39 -6.41 13.83
CA VAL A 147 11.39 -5.06 13.25
C VAL A 147 10.65 -4.06 14.13
N GLU A 148 9.48 -4.41 14.69
CA GLU A 148 8.76 -3.56 15.63
C GLU A 148 9.59 -3.26 16.89
N ASN A 149 10.26 -4.27 17.43
CA ASN A 149 11.15 -4.12 18.59
C ASN A 149 12.33 -3.18 18.28
N ILE A 150 12.94 -3.34 17.10
CA ILE A 150 14.03 -2.46 16.63
C ILE A 150 13.50 -1.03 16.46
N ASN A 151 12.37 -0.83 15.79
CA ASN A 151 11.78 0.50 15.58
C ASN A 151 11.47 1.20 16.91
N GLY A 152 10.90 0.46 17.87
CA GLY A 152 10.65 0.95 19.23
C GLY A 152 11.93 1.33 19.96
N PHE A 153 13.01 0.54 19.82
CA PHE A 153 14.31 0.86 20.40
C PHE A 153 14.93 2.12 19.75
N LEU A 154 14.90 2.21 18.42
CA LEU A 154 15.42 3.35 17.66
C LEU A 154 14.63 4.64 17.95
N GLY A 155 13.34 4.52 18.26
CA GLY A 155 12.44 5.67 18.42
C GLY A 155 11.99 6.22 17.07
N VAL A 156 11.74 5.32 16.13
CA VAL A 156 11.25 5.62 14.77
C VAL A 156 9.85 5.04 14.60
N ALA A 157 9.06 5.65 13.72
CA ALA A 157 7.79 5.09 13.26
C ALA A 157 8.03 3.88 12.33
N SER A 158 6.96 3.16 11.98
CA SER A 158 7.02 1.96 11.14
C SER A 158 7.60 2.21 9.74
N ASP A 159 7.49 3.45 9.25
CA ASP A 159 8.08 3.94 7.99
C ASP A 159 9.52 4.46 8.16
N GLY A 160 10.12 4.28 9.33
CA GLY A 160 11.47 4.76 9.66
C GLY A 160 11.56 6.24 10.02
N TRP A 161 10.44 6.98 10.05
CA TRP A 161 10.46 8.41 10.37
C TRP A 161 10.77 8.70 11.85
N THR A 162 11.51 9.77 12.11
CA THR A 162 11.69 10.34 13.46
C THR A 162 11.78 11.87 13.41
N THR A 163 11.61 12.53 14.56
CA THR A 163 11.71 13.99 14.64
C THR A 163 13.17 14.45 14.53
N ASN A 164 13.40 15.68 14.08
CA ASN A 164 14.75 16.24 13.98
C ASN A 164 15.52 16.21 15.32
N GLU A 165 14.82 16.42 16.44
CA GLU A 165 15.39 16.37 17.79
C GLU A 165 15.92 14.97 18.16
N ASN A 166 15.25 13.93 17.68
CA ASN A 166 15.59 12.54 17.97
C ASN A 166 16.54 11.91 16.93
N PHE A 167 16.77 12.57 15.80
CA PHE A 167 17.51 12.04 14.66
C PHE A 167 18.90 11.52 15.03
N GLU A 168 19.72 12.33 15.72
CA GLU A 168 21.08 11.92 16.11
C GLU A 168 21.08 10.76 17.12
N THR A 169 20.06 10.70 17.97
CA THR A 169 19.88 9.59 18.92
C THR A 169 19.51 8.31 18.18
N ALA A 170 18.55 8.37 17.26
CA ALA A 170 18.14 7.24 16.43
C ALA A 170 19.32 6.72 15.60
N LYS A 171 20.09 7.61 14.96
CA LYS A 171 21.30 7.26 14.19
C LYS A 171 22.36 6.57 15.05
N SER A 172 22.61 7.08 16.26
CA SER A 172 23.57 6.47 17.19
C SER A 172 23.12 5.07 17.63
N LYS A 173 21.83 4.88 17.90
CA LYS A 173 21.25 3.59 18.25
C LYS A 173 21.28 2.58 17.10
N ALA A 174 21.04 3.03 15.87
CA ALA A 174 21.13 2.21 14.67
C ALA A 174 22.56 1.70 14.45
N ALA A 175 23.56 2.56 14.61
CA ALA A 175 24.97 2.17 14.57
C ALA A 175 25.33 1.13 15.65
N TYR A 176 24.83 1.32 16.88
CA TYR A 176 25.03 0.37 17.97
C TYR A 176 24.43 -1.02 17.69
N ILE A 177 23.21 -1.07 17.15
CA ILE A 177 22.58 -2.34 16.78
C ILE A 177 23.38 -3.03 15.67
N ARG A 178 23.85 -2.28 14.67
CA ARG A 178 24.69 -2.82 13.59
C ARG A 178 25.97 -3.43 14.11
N GLU A 179 26.70 -2.71 14.95
CA GLU A 179 27.95 -3.21 15.53
C GLU A 179 27.70 -4.50 16.32
N ARG A 180 26.68 -4.51 17.18
CA ARG A 180 26.34 -5.68 18.00
C ARG A 180 25.93 -6.89 17.15
N ALA A 181 25.15 -6.68 16.09
CA ALA A 181 24.76 -7.74 15.15
C ALA A 181 25.99 -8.34 14.46
N LEU A 182 26.90 -7.49 13.97
CA LEU A 182 28.15 -7.93 13.33
C LEU A 182 29.06 -8.69 14.31
N THR A 183 29.21 -8.21 15.55
CA THR A 183 29.99 -8.92 16.58
C THR A 183 29.40 -10.30 16.89
N SER A 184 28.07 -10.44 16.91
CA SER A 184 27.44 -11.74 17.14
C SER A 184 27.63 -12.72 15.97
N ALA A 185 27.94 -12.22 14.77
CA ALA A 185 28.19 -13.02 13.58
C ALA A 185 29.69 -13.30 13.34
N ASP A 186 30.61 -12.84 14.20
CA ASP A 186 32.06 -12.99 13.99
C ASP A 186 32.53 -14.46 13.84
N ASP A 187 31.83 -15.38 14.51
CA ASP A 187 32.13 -16.82 14.45
C ASP A 187 31.60 -17.50 13.17
N ASP A 188 30.81 -16.79 12.35
CA ASP A 188 30.27 -17.27 11.07
C ASP A 188 30.59 -16.25 9.94
N PRO A 189 31.67 -16.48 9.18
CA PRO A 189 32.08 -15.58 8.10
C PRO A 189 31.00 -15.31 7.04
N TRP A 190 30.14 -16.29 6.77
CA TRP A 190 29.07 -16.12 5.78
C TRP A 190 27.96 -15.21 6.34
N LEU A 191 27.55 -15.45 7.59
CA LEU A 191 26.54 -14.63 8.25
C LEU A 191 27.01 -13.19 8.43
N ARG A 192 28.30 -13.00 8.76
CA ARG A 192 28.92 -11.68 8.84
C ARG A 192 28.89 -10.95 7.50
N GLU A 193 29.31 -11.61 6.41
CA GLU A 193 29.29 -11.02 5.06
C GLU A 193 27.87 -10.62 4.64
N MET A 194 26.87 -11.48 4.88
CA MET A 194 25.48 -11.17 4.54
C MET A 194 24.93 -10.00 5.37
N SER A 195 25.26 -9.96 6.66
CA SER A 195 24.85 -8.86 7.55
C SER A 195 25.50 -7.52 7.17
N GLU A 196 26.72 -7.53 6.63
CA GLU A 196 27.40 -6.33 6.12
C GLU A 196 26.77 -5.83 4.82
N ARG A 197 26.41 -6.73 3.89
CA ARG A 197 25.86 -6.37 2.57
C ARG A 197 24.38 -6.01 2.57
N HIS A 198 23.61 -6.58 3.49
CA HIS A 198 22.15 -6.49 3.51
C HIS A 198 21.64 -5.82 4.77
N TRP A 199 22.41 -4.88 5.32
CA TRP A 199 21.99 -4.15 6.51
C TRP A 199 20.68 -3.38 6.22
N PRO A 200 19.57 -3.65 6.95
CA PRO A 200 18.26 -3.08 6.61
C PRO A 200 18.16 -1.55 6.66
N PHE A 201 19.12 -0.91 7.35
CA PHE A 201 19.17 0.54 7.57
C PHE A 201 20.39 1.19 6.91
N ASP A 202 21.07 0.51 5.99
CA ASP A 202 22.10 1.18 5.19
C ASP A 202 21.43 2.14 4.21
N ASP A 203 21.98 3.35 4.09
CA ASP A 203 21.53 4.31 3.09
C ASP A 203 21.79 3.69 1.70
N TYR A 204 20.72 3.42 0.96
CA TYR A 204 20.84 3.07 -0.46
C TYR A 204 21.35 4.30 -1.21
N ASP A 205 22.54 4.19 -1.82
CA ASP A 205 22.98 5.17 -2.81
C ASP A 205 22.05 5.07 -4.02
N GLU A 206 21.08 5.98 -4.13
CA GLU A 206 20.14 6.07 -5.27
C GLU A 206 20.82 6.51 -6.60
N ALA A 207 22.15 6.47 -6.66
CA ALA A 207 22.97 6.99 -7.75
C ALA A 207 23.52 5.92 -8.71
N GLU A 208 23.15 4.64 -8.54
CA GLU A 208 23.44 3.55 -9.50
C GLU A 208 22.36 3.35 -10.56
#